data_AF-X1GMU3-F1
#
_entry.id   AF-X1GMU3-F1
#
_cell.length_a   1.000
_cell.length_b   1.000
_cell.length_c   1.000
_cell.angle_alpha   90.00
_cell.angle_beta   90.00
_cell.angle_gamma   90.00
#
_symmetry.space_group_name_H-M   'P 1'
#
loop_
_entity.id
_entity.type
_entity.pdbx_description
1 polymer ?
#
loop_
_entity_poly.entity_id
_entity_poly.type
_entity_poly.pdbx_seq_one_letter_code
_entity_poly.pdbx_strand_id
1 'polypeptide(L)'
;LVIVQHDPLKSNGQEFVTIAFELKLSNWQKALAQASCYKAFANKAYVLIDNTYVNRPLNNLYRFERANVGLLSINGKGRVFIHHEAQYAEPYSEWYEKVFRDIVFKEKEG
;
A
#
# COMPACT_ATOMS: atom_id res chain seq x y z
N LEU A 1 2.29 -7.66 -0.52
CA LEU A 1 2.50 -7.56 -2.00
C LEU A 1 2.87 -6.12 -2.31
N VAL A 2 3.87 -5.88 -3.16
CA VAL A 2 4.21 -4.52 -3.61
C VAL A 2 4.17 -4.52 -5.13
N ILE A 3 3.49 -3.53 -5.70
CA ILE A 3 3.39 -3.31 -7.14
C ILE A 3 4.12 -2.01 -7.46
N VAL A 4 4.98 -2.06 -8.47
CA VAL A 4 5.66 -0.90 -9.03
C VAL A 4 5.04 -0.63 -10.39
N GLN A 5 4.47 0.56 -10.57
CA GLN A 5 3.85 0.99 -11.82
C GLN A 5 4.64 2.14 -12.43
N HIS A 6 4.86 2.13 -13.74
CA HIS A 6 5.46 3.25 -14.44
C HIS A 6 4.48 4.44 -14.50
N ASP A 7 4.92 5.65 -14.12
CA ASP A 7 4.17 6.89 -14.28
C ASP A 7 4.75 7.71 -15.43
N PRO A 8 4.13 7.65 -16.64
CA PRO A 8 4.66 8.30 -17.83
C PRO A 8 4.61 9.84 -17.78
N LEU A 9 4.01 10.44 -16.76
CA LEU A 9 3.82 11.89 -16.66
C LEU A 9 4.87 12.60 -15.78
N LYS A 10 5.76 11.86 -15.10
CA LYS A 10 6.86 12.47 -14.32
C LYS A 10 8.10 12.71 -15.20
N SER A 11 8.26 13.94 -15.67
CA SER A 11 9.37 14.39 -16.55
C SER A 11 10.74 14.54 -15.86
N ASN A 12 10.85 14.30 -14.55
CA ASN A 12 12.08 14.49 -13.75
C ASN A 12 12.83 13.19 -13.39
N GLY A 13 12.59 12.07 -14.09
CA GLY A 13 13.35 10.83 -13.88
C GLY A 13 12.91 9.95 -12.70
N GLN A 14 11.82 10.30 -12.00
CA GLN A 14 11.10 9.35 -11.14
C GLN A 14 10.02 8.65 -11.96
N GLU A 15 10.40 7.55 -12.59
CA GLU A 15 9.54 6.82 -13.54
C GLU A 15 8.49 5.91 -12.89
N PHE A 16 8.48 5.74 -11.56
CA PHE A 16 7.67 4.70 -10.91
C PHE A 16 6.92 5.14 -9.65
N VAL A 17 5.66 4.69 -9.54
CA VAL A 17 4.84 4.74 -8.33
C VAL A 17 4.83 3.37 -7.67
N THR A 18 5.17 3.32 -6.39
CA THR A 18 5.16 2.10 -5.58
C THR A 18 3.88 2.03 -4.75
N ILE A 19 3.14 0.93 -4.90
CA ILE A 19 1.91 0.65 -4.17
C ILE A 19 2.10 -0.63 -3.35
N ALA A 20 2.01 -0.52 -2.03
CA ALA A 20 2.14 -1.64 -1.12
C ALA A 20 0.78 -2.11 -0.59
N PHE A 21 0.59 -3.42 -0.48
CA PHE A 21 -0.59 -4.07 0.05
C PHE A 21 -0.22 -5.04 1.17
N GLU A 22 -0.81 -4.85 2.35
CA GLU A 22 -0.80 -5.84 3.42
C GLU A 22 -2.11 -6.66 3.38
N LEU A 23 -1.98 -7.97 3.15
CA LEU A 23 -3.12 -8.87 3.08
C LEU A 23 -3.35 -9.55 4.44
N LYS A 24 -4.59 -9.55 4.94
CA LYS A 24 -5.01 -10.32 6.13
C LYS A 24 -6.41 -10.89 5.98
N LEU A 25 -6.70 -12.00 6.66
CA LEU A 25 -8.06 -12.52 6.76
C LEU A 25 -8.93 -11.64 7.68
N SER A 26 -8.45 -11.30 8.88
CA SER A 26 -9.30 -10.63 9.89
C SER A 26 -8.61 -9.59 10.78
N ASN A 27 -7.29 -9.71 11.02
CA ASN A 27 -6.57 -8.82 11.94
C ASN A 27 -6.18 -7.48 11.28
N TRP A 28 -7.17 -6.62 11.08
CA TRP A 28 -7.01 -5.32 10.44
C TRP A 28 -6.12 -4.34 11.22
N GLN A 29 -6.05 -4.46 12.55
CA GLN A 29 -5.24 -3.55 13.38
C GLN A 29 -3.75 -3.78 13.14
N LYS A 30 -3.34 -5.05 13.13
CA LYS A 30 -1.96 -5.42 12.78
C LYS A 30 -1.66 -5.06 11.32
N ALA A 31 -2.63 -5.30 10.43
CA ALA A 31 -2.50 -4.91 9.02
C ALA A 31 -2.24 -3.41 8.84
N LEU A 32 -3.02 -2.57 9.53
CA LEU A 32 -2.89 -1.12 9.49
C LEU A 32 -1.52 -0.66 10.01
N ALA A 33 -1.03 -1.25 11.10
CA ALA A 33 0.30 -0.96 11.62
C ALA A 33 1.41 -1.31 10.61
N GLN A 34 1.34 -2.51 10.02
CA GLN A 34 2.29 -2.95 8.99
C GLN A 34 2.23 -2.07 7.72
N ALA A 35 1.02 -1.79 7.22
CA ALA A 35 0.83 -0.93 6.06
C ALA A 35 1.30 0.52 6.31
N SER A 36 1.17 1.02 7.54
CA SER A 36 1.72 2.33 7.91
C SER A 36 3.25 2.35 7.80
N CYS A 37 3.94 1.27 8.20
CA CYS A 37 5.39 1.14 8.02
C CYS A 37 5.81 1.09 6.54
N TYR A 38 4.95 0.58 5.64
CA TYR A 38 5.27 0.52 4.22
C TYR A 38 5.38 1.88 3.55
N LYS A 39 4.80 2.92 4.16
CA LYS A 39 5.00 4.32 3.72
C LYS A 39 6.45 4.80 3.86
N ALA A 40 7.33 4.01 4.49
CA ALA A 40 8.76 4.27 4.48
C ALA A 40 9.37 4.16 3.07
N PHE A 41 8.77 3.37 2.18
CA PHE A 41 9.30 3.11 0.84
C PHE A 41 8.24 3.17 -0.28
N ALA A 42 6.94 3.14 0.05
CA ALA A 42 5.85 3.13 -0.92
C ALA A 42 5.11 4.48 -0.96
N ASN A 43 4.67 4.88 -2.15
CA ASN A 43 3.90 6.11 -2.35
C ASN A 43 2.46 5.96 -1.87
N LYS A 44 1.91 4.75 -1.98
CA LYS A 44 0.60 4.39 -1.45
C LYS A 44 0.70 3.06 -0.71
N ALA A 45 -0.04 2.94 0.38
CA ALA A 45 -0.15 1.71 1.15
C ALA A 45 -1.62 1.37 1.41
N TYR A 46 -1.96 0.09 1.31
CA TYR A 46 -3.32 -0.42 1.50
C TYR A 46 -3.33 -1.63 2.42
N VAL A 47 -4.40 -1.74 3.20
CA VAL A 47 -4.83 -3.01 3.79
C VAL A 47 -5.84 -3.65 2.86
N LEU A 48 -5.61 -4.93 2.51
CA LEU A 48 -6.58 -5.75 1.80
C LEU A 48 -7.07 -6.86 2.74
N ILE A 49 -8.35 -6.85 3.08
CA ILE A 49 -8.97 -7.81 4.01
C ILE A 49 -10.01 -8.69 3.34
N ASP A 50 -10.25 -9.90 3.87
CA ASP A 50 -11.42 -10.67 3.47
C ASP A 50 -12.71 -9.89 3.78
N ASN A 51 -13.61 -9.82 2.79
CA ASN A 51 -14.82 -9.03 2.86
C ASN A 51 -15.75 -9.44 4.01
N THR A 52 -15.68 -10.69 4.48
CA THR A 52 -16.43 -11.20 5.64
C THR A 52 -16.07 -10.44 6.93
N TYR A 53 -14.85 -9.88 7.01
CA TYR A 53 -14.33 -9.21 8.20
C TYR A 53 -14.22 -7.68 8.06
N VAL A 54 -14.75 -7.10 6.97
CA VAL A 54 -14.56 -5.67 6.63
C VAL A 54 -15.33 -4.69 7.54
N ASN A 55 -16.39 -5.15 8.21
CA ASN A 55 -17.22 -4.28 9.05
C ASN A 55 -16.43 -3.63 10.21
N ARG A 56 -15.49 -4.36 10.81
CA ARG A 56 -14.67 -3.83 11.92
C ARG A 56 -13.74 -2.68 11.48
N PRO A 57 -12.95 -2.79 10.41
CA PRO A 57 -12.16 -1.66 9.91
C PRO A 57 -13.03 -0.53 9.35
N LEU A 58 -14.19 -0.80 8.73
CA LEU A 58 -15.13 0.25 8.31
C LEU A 58 -15.64 1.09 9.49
N ASN A 59 -16.01 0.45 10.60
CA ASN A 59 -16.40 1.16 11.83
C ASN A 59 -15.24 1.96 12.46
N ASN A 60 -14.02 1.79 11.96
CA ASN A 60 -12.80 2.47 12.41
C ASN A 60 -12.09 3.19 11.26
N LEU A 61 -12.82 3.61 10.22
CA LEU A 61 -12.26 4.20 9.00
C LEU A 61 -11.37 5.41 9.28
N TYR A 62 -11.71 6.21 10.30
CA TYR A 62 -10.90 7.36 10.75
C TYR A 62 -9.44 6.99 11.06
N ARG A 63 -9.14 5.74 11.46
CA ARG A 63 -7.77 5.29 11.73
C ARG A 63 -6.97 5.11 10.44
N PHE A 64 -7.64 4.69 9.37
CA PHE A 64 -7.07 4.55 8.03
C PHE A 64 -6.80 5.93 7.42
N GLU A 65 -7.77 6.84 7.53
CA GLU A 65 -7.64 8.23 7.09
C GLU A 65 -6.46 8.93 7.78
N ARG A 66 -6.38 8.86 9.12
CA ARG A 66 -5.27 9.46 9.88
C ARG A 66 -3.90 8.87 9.54
N ALA A 67 -3.84 7.60 9.16
CA ALA A 67 -2.61 6.94 8.76
C ALA A 67 -2.25 7.21 7.29
N ASN A 68 -3.16 7.79 6.48
CA ASN A 68 -3.11 7.78 5.02
C ASN A 68 -2.80 6.37 4.47
N VAL A 69 -3.62 5.40 4.88
CA VAL A 69 -3.55 4.00 4.43
C VAL A 69 -4.92 3.63 3.87
N GLY A 70 -4.97 3.15 2.65
CA GLY A 70 -6.21 2.74 2.00
C GLY A 70 -6.79 1.45 2.60
N LEU A 71 -8.11 1.29 2.50
CA LEU A 71 -8.82 0.10 2.95
C LEU A 71 -9.54 -0.54 1.76
N LEU A 72 -9.16 -1.78 1.47
CA LEU A 72 -9.77 -2.62 0.45
C LEU A 72 -10.32 -3.90 1.09
N SER A 73 -11.35 -4.48 0.48
CA SER A 73 -11.73 -5.86 0.77
C SER A 73 -11.78 -6.71 -0.49
N ILE A 74 -11.63 -8.03 -0.32
CA ILE A 74 -11.78 -9.02 -1.40
C ILE A 74 -12.72 -10.13 -0.95
N ASN A 75 -13.61 -10.59 -1.84
CA ASN A 75 -14.48 -11.73 -1.55
C ASN A 75 -13.92 -13.04 -2.12
N GLY A 76 -14.55 -14.18 -1.77
CA GLY A 76 -14.14 -15.51 -2.26
C GLY A 76 -14.24 -15.72 -3.78
N LYS A 77 -14.76 -14.75 -4.54
CA LYS A 77 -14.77 -14.75 -6.02
C LYS A 77 -13.68 -13.85 -6.62
N GLY A 78 -12.78 -13.31 -5.79
CA GLY A 78 -11.71 -12.42 -6.22
C GLY A 78 -12.15 -10.98 -6.51
N ARG A 79 -13.41 -10.61 -6.26
CA ARG A 79 -13.87 -9.23 -6.46
C ARG A 79 -13.33 -8.34 -5.35
N VAL A 80 -12.61 -7.29 -5.75
CA VAL A 80 -12.06 -6.27 -4.86
C VAL A 80 -13.05 -5.10 -4.72
N PHE A 81 -13.15 -4.57 -3.51
CA PHE A 81 -13.95 -3.40 -3.16
C PHE A 81 -13.05 -2.36 -2.52
N ILE A 82 -13.15 -1.11 -2.98
CA ILE A 82 -12.43 0.04 -2.42
C ILE A 82 -13.36 0.72 -1.41
N HIS A 83 -12.94 0.77 -0.15
CA HIS A 83 -13.70 1.42 0.92
C HIS A 83 -13.10 2.77 1.31
N HIS A 84 -11.78 2.89 1.21
CA HIS A 84 -11.05 4.14 1.39
C HIS A 84 -9.80 4.14 0.52
N GLU A 85 -9.60 5.23 -0.21
CA GLU A 85 -8.49 5.41 -1.15
C GLU A 85 -7.32 6.10 -0.44
N ALA A 86 -6.12 5.51 -0.55
CA ALA A 86 -4.91 6.16 -0.04
C ALA A 86 -4.56 7.36 -0.92
N GLN A 87 -4.25 8.49 -0.29
CA GLN A 87 -3.69 9.63 -0.99
C GLN A 87 -2.22 9.35 -1.33
N TYR A 88 -1.79 9.81 -2.50
CA TYR A 88 -0.38 9.77 -2.86
C TYR A 88 0.45 10.58 -1.85
N ALA A 89 1.57 10.02 -1.43
CA ALA A 89 2.60 10.74 -0.68
C ALA A 89 3.98 10.27 -1.15
N GLU A 90 5.00 11.11 -0.97
CA GLU A 90 6.38 10.63 -1.09
C GLU A 90 6.71 9.72 0.11
N PRO A 91 7.55 8.69 -0.07
CA PRO A 91 8.01 7.87 1.04
C PRO A 91 8.64 8.73 2.14
N TYR A 92 8.31 8.47 3.40
CA TYR A 92 8.82 9.32 4.49
C TYR A 92 10.30 9.05 4.82
N SER A 93 10.92 8.04 4.20
CA SER A 93 12.32 7.71 4.42
C SER A 93 13.04 7.46 3.10
N GLU A 94 13.91 8.40 2.74
CA GLU A 94 14.79 8.29 1.56
C GLU A 94 15.67 7.04 1.61
N TRP A 95 16.13 6.64 2.80
CA TRP A 95 16.96 5.45 2.96
C TRP A 95 16.19 4.16 2.63
N TYR A 96 15.00 3.97 3.21
CA TYR A 96 14.19 2.79 2.92
C TYR A 96 13.71 2.77 1.47
N GLU A 97 13.37 3.93 0.90
CA GLU A 97 13.05 4.03 -0.53
C GLU A 97 14.23 3.57 -1.39
N LYS A 98 15.44 4.09 -1.14
CA LYS A 98 16.64 3.72 -1.89
C LYS A 98 16.94 2.21 -1.77
N VAL A 99 16.90 1.66 -0.56
CA VAL A 99 17.14 0.22 -0.33
C VAL A 99 16.10 -0.62 -1.08
N PHE A 100 14.83 -0.22 -1.03
CA PHE A 100 13.76 -0.91 -1.76
C PHE A 100 14.02 -0.86 -3.28
N ARG A 101 14.37 0.31 -3.83
CA ARG A 101 14.69 0.46 -5.26
C ARG A 101 15.90 -0.39 -5.65
N ASP A 102 16.95 -0.38 -4.84
CA ASP A 102 18.14 -1.19 -5.06
C ASP A 102 17.78 -2.68 -5.13
N ILE A 103 16.89 -3.19 -4.26
CA ILE A 103 16.45 -4.59 -4.29
C ILE A 103 15.59 -4.90 -5.52
N VAL A 104 14.61 -4.05 -5.83
CA VAL A 104 13.61 -4.33 -6.87
C VAL A 104 14.16 -4.15 -8.28
N PHE A 105 15.10 -3.22 -8.48
CA PHE A 105 15.58 -2.87 -9.82
C PHE A 105 16.99 -3.35 -10.14
N LYS A 106 17.84 -3.72 -9.17
CA LYS A 106 19.20 -4.21 -9.47
C LYS A 106 19.28 -5.64 -10.00
N GLU A 107 18.19 -6.41 -9.99
CA GLU A 107 18.17 -7.75 -10.61
C GLU A 107 18.23 -7.72 -12.15
N LYS A 108 18.22 -6.56 -12.79
CA LYS A 108 18.20 -6.43 -14.26
C LYS A 108 19.56 -6.18 -14.93
N GLU A 109 20.67 -6.15 -14.19
CA GLU A 109 22.02 -5.88 -14.75
C GLU A 109 23.00 -7.07 -14.64
N GLY A 110 22.50 -8.30 -14.46
CA GLY A 110 23.31 -9.53 -14.39
C GLY A 110 23.02 -10.52 -15.51
#